data_AF-A0A143HAK5-F1
#
_entry.id   AF-A0A143HAK5-F1
#
_cell.length_a   1.000
_cell.length_b   1.000
_cell.length_c   1.000
_cell.angle_alpha   90.00
_cell.angle_beta   90.00
_cell.angle_gamma   90.00
#
_symmetry.space_group_name_H-M   'P 1'
#
loop_
_entity.id
_entity.type
_entity.pdbx_description
1 polymer ?
#
loop_
_entity_poly.entity_id
_entity_poly.type
_entity_poly.pdbx_seq_one_letter_code
_entity_poly.pdbx_strand_id
1 'polypeptide(L)' 'MNDSQKELLNKLLKMPVGTTFQKGKTKRILVGFNGFMIMYKTKATSKKTTGQDTLSFLNWVEKAEIVTE' A
#
# COMPACT_ATOMS: atom_id res chain seq x y z
N MET A 1 -12.30 8.39 8.07
CA MET A 1 -10.98 8.77 7.54
C MET A 1 -10.64 10.16 8.08
N ASN A 2 -9.57 10.30 8.85
CA ASN A 2 -9.11 11.60 9.36
C ASN A 2 -8.25 12.33 8.30
N ASP A 3 -7.85 13.58 8.57
CA ASP A 3 -7.12 14.38 7.57
C ASP A 3 -5.72 13.82 7.27
N SER A 4 -5.02 13.28 8.25
CA SER A 4 -3.74 12.59 8.05
C SER A 4 -3.87 11.37 7.12
N GLN A 5 -4.94 10.58 7.27
CA GLN A 5 -5.23 9.45 6.39
C GLN A 5 -5.59 9.89 4.97
N LYS A 6 -6.28 11.03 4.80
CA LYS A 6 -6.55 11.62 3.48
C LYS A 6 -5.25 12.04 2.79
N GLU A 7 -4.34 12.68 3.51
CA GLU A 7 -3.03 13.06 2.98
C GLU A 7 -2.21 11.83 2.59
N LEU A 8 -2.19 10.80 3.44
CA LEU A 8 -1.50 9.55 3.16
C LEU A 8 -2.09 8.84 1.94
N LEU A 9 -3.42 8.82 1.80
CA LEU A 9 -4.09 8.29 0.62
C LEU A 9 -3.69 9.08 -0.63
N ASN A 10 -3.73 10.41 -0.59
CA ASN A 10 -3.31 11.24 -1.71
C ASN A 10 -1.83 11.02 -2.10
N LYS A 11 -0.95 10.79 -1.12
CA LYS A 11 0.45 10.41 -1.38
C LYS A 11 0.52 9.04 -2.06
N LEU A 12 -0.19 8.03 -1.54
CA LEU A 12 -0.25 6.68 -2.10
C LEU A 12 -0.77 6.65 -3.54
N LEU A 13 -1.82 7.42 -3.85
CA LEU A 13 -2.39 7.49 -5.20
C LEU A 13 -1.45 8.14 -6.22
N LYS A 14 -0.49 8.95 -5.75
CA LYS A 14 0.56 9.57 -6.58
C LYS A 14 1.80 8.70 -6.69
N MET A 15 1.93 7.64 -5.90
CA MET A 15 3.08 6.74 -5.97
C MET A 15 2.99 5.83 -7.20
N PRO A 16 4.14 5.51 -7.82
CA PRO A 16 4.15 4.57 -8.92
C PRO A 16 3.73 3.18 -8.45
N VAL A 17 2.99 2.47 -9.31
CA VAL A 17 2.77 1.04 -9.17
C VAL A 17 4.13 0.33 -9.14
N GLY A 18 4.30 -0.61 -8.21
CA GLY A 18 5.58 -1.25 -7.91
C GLY A 18 6.26 -0.72 -6.65
N THR A 19 5.79 0.40 -6.08
CA THR A 19 6.32 0.90 -4.81
C THR A 19 6.20 -0.15 -3.71
N THR A 20 7.30 -0.45 -3.02
CA THR A 20 7.33 -1.45 -1.95
C THR A 20 7.30 -0.79 -0.59
N PHE A 21 6.35 -1.21 0.24
CA PHE A 21 6.25 -0.85 1.65
C PHE A 21 6.71 -2.02 2.50
N GLN A 22 7.52 -1.76 3.52
CA GLN A 22 8.03 -2.76 4.44
C GLN A 22 7.65 -2.43 5.89
N LYS A 23 7.10 -3.41 6.60
CA LYS A 23 6.86 -3.33 8.04
C LYS A 23 7.44 -4.57 8.71
N GLY A 24 8.59 -4.40 9.36
CA GLY A 24 9.38 -5.52 9.86
C GLY A 24 9.75 -6.47 8.72
N LYS A 25 9.31 -7.73 8.80
CA LYS A 25 9.54 -8.76 7.76
C LYS A 25 8.50 -8.78 6.64
N THR A 26 7.42 -8.00 6.75
CA THR A 26 6.33 -8.01 5.77
C THR A 26 6.56 -6.95 4.72
N LYS A 27 6.63 -7.36 3.44
CA LYS A 27 6.65 -6.45 2.29
C LYS A 27 5.28 -6.42 1.60
N ARG A 28 4.88 -5.24 1.10
CA ARG A 28 3.69 -5.04 0.28
C ARG A 28 4.03 -4.15 -0.90
N ILE A 29 3.84 -4.66 -2.11
CA ILE A 29 4.16 -3.97 -3.36
C ILE A 29 2.86 -3.42 -3.92
N LEU A 30 2.78 -2.11 -4.11
CA LEU A 30 1.60 -1.44 -4.63
C LEU A 30 1.30 -1.93 -6.06
N VAL A 31 0.07 -2.35 -6.31
CA VAL A 31 -0.39 -2.78 -7.64
C VAL A 31 -1.40 -1.79 -8.21
N GLY A 32 -2.24 -1.20 -7.37
CA GLY A 32 -3.23 -0.21 -7.80
C GLY A 32 -4.32 0.03 -6.77
N PHE A 33 -5.33 0.79 -7.16
CA PHE A 33 -6.44 1.20 -6.31
C PHE A 33 -7.73 1.28 -7.13
N ASN A 34 -8.86 0.87 -6.57
CA ASN A 34 -10.16 0.86 -7.26
C ASN A 34 -11.27 1.66 -6.55
N GLY A 35 -10.91 2.63 -5.69
CA GLY A 35 -11.89 3.46 -4.96
C GLY A 35 -12.22 2.94 -3.57
N PHE A 36 -12.31 1.63 -3.39
CA PHE A 36 -12.64 0.99 -2.09
C PHE A 36 -11.49 0.14 -1.55
N MET A 37 -10.69 -0.46 -2.42
CA MET A 37 -9.60 -1.36 -2.05
C MET A 37 -8.27 -0.91 -2.66
N ILE A 38 -7.21 -1.06 -1.86
CA ILE A 38 -5.83 -1.02 -2.30
C ILE A 38 -5.42 -2.44 -2.68
N MET A 39 -4.87 -2.59 -3.88
CA MET A 39 -4.32 -3.83 -4.39
C MET A 39 -2.80 -3.87 -4.18
N TYR A 40 -2.30 -4.96 -3.60
CA TYR A 40 -0.87 -5.16 -3.40
C TYR A 40 -0.45 -6.63 -3.57
N LYS A 41 0.86 -6.84 -3.72
CA LYS A 41 1.49 -8.17 -3.67
C LYS A 41 2.37 -8.29 -2.43
N THR A 42 2.48 -9.48 -1.85
CA THR A 42 3.34 -9.72 -0.68
C THR A 42 4.74 -10.23 -1.04
N LYS A 43 4.95 -10.61 -2.30
CA LYS A 43 6.25 -11.00 -2.86
C LYS A 43 6.35 -10.49 -4.29
N ALA A 44 7.53 -10.00 -4.69
CA ALA A 44 7.77 -9.50 -6.05
C ALA A 44 7.47 -10.55 -7.14
N THR A 45 7.81 -11.81 -6.86
CA THR A 45 7.60 -12.94 -7.77
C THR A 45 6.18 -13.53 -7.74
N SER A 46 5.33 -13.08 -6.82
CA SER A 46 3.97 -13.62 -6.69
C SER A 46 3.06 -13.06 -7.79
N LYS A 47 2.33 -13.97 -8.45
CA LYS A 47 1.21 -13.61 -9.33
C LYS A 47 -0.08 -13.31 -8.55
N LYS A 48 -0.13 -13.62 -7.25
CA LYS A 48 -1.31 -13.37 -6.41
C LYS A 48 -1.34 -11.91 -5.96
N THR A 49 -2.38 -11.21 -6.37
CA THR A 49 -2.74 -9.87 -5.89
C THR A 49 -3.73 -10.00 -4.75
N THR A 50 -3.52 -9.22 -3.68
CA THR A 50 -4.43 -9.12 -2.55
C THR A 50 -5.09 -7.75 -2.57
N GLY A 51 -6.43 -7.74 -2.52
CA GLY A 51 -7.20 -6.53 -2.26
C GLY A 51 -7.40 -6.38 -0.75
N GLN A 52 -7.17 -5.18 -0.23
CA GLN A 52 -7.50 -4.83 1.15
C GLN A 52 -8.27 -3.52 1.17
N ASP A 53 -9.22 -3.41 2.09
CA ASP A 53 -9.88 -2.15 2.39
C ASP A 53 -8.87 -1.00 2.59
N THR A 54 -9.22 0.15 2.04
CA THR A 54 -8.34 1.31 1.98
C THR A 54 -7.91 1.78 3.36
N LEU A 55 -8.84 1.89 4.31
CA LEU A 55 -8.53 2.35 5.67
C LEU A 55 -7.60 1.37 6.38
N SER A 56 -7.87 0.08 6.23
CA SER A 56 -7.06 -0.99 6.79
C SER A 56 -5.63 -1.01 6.22
N PHE A 57 -5.50 -0.70 4.93
CA PHE A 57 -4.19 -0.56 4.29
C PHE A 57 -3.45 0.70 4.77
N LEU A 58 -4.14 1.85 4.86
CA LEU A 58 -3.56 3.11 5.35
C LEU A 58 -3.02 2.98 6.78
N ASN A 59 -3.81 2.40 7.69
CA ASN A 59 -3.37 2.15 9.08
C ASN A 59 -2.16 1.21 9.16
N TRP A 60 -2.00 0.33 8.18
CA TRP A 60 -0.84 -0.54 8.10
C TRP A 60 0.39 0.23 7.58
N VAL A 61 0.21 1.00 6.49
CA VAL A 61 1.28 1.80 5.83
C VAL A 61 1.79 2.92 6.71
N GLU A 62 0.95 3.52 7.55
CA GLU A 62 1.37 4.54 8.52
C GLU A 62 2.53 4.06 9.43
N LYS A 63 2.63 2.75 9.65
CA LYS A 63 3.69 2.10 10.44
C LYS A 63 4.73 1.37 9.57
N ALA A 64 4.70 1.58 8.27
CA ALA A 64 5.59 0.94 7.30
C ALA A 64 6.55 1.98 6.71
N GLU A 65 7.72 1.50 6.32
CA GLU A 65 8.72 2.29 5.62
C GLU A 65 8.60 2.05 4.12
N ILE A 66 8.90 3.08 3.33
CA ILE A 66 8.97 2.94 1.87
C ILE A 66 10.38 2.45 1.54
N VAL A 67 10.45 1.27 0.95
CA VAL A 67 11.70 0.65 0.49
C VAL A 67 11.61 0.65 -1.03
N THR A 68 11.88 1.79 -1.65
CA THR A 68 11.96 1.89 -3.10
C THR A 68 13.18 1.08 -3.54
N GLU A 69 12.96 -0.08 -4.16
CA GLU A 69 13.99 -0.81 -4.93
C GLU A 69 14.00 -0.28 -6.37
#